data_AF-G4NU21-F1
#
_entry.id   AF-G4NU21-F1
#
_cell.length_a   1.000
_cell.length_b   1.000
_cell.length_c   1.000
_cell.angle_alpha   90.00
_cell.angle_beta   90.00
_cell.angle_gamma   90.00
#
_symmetry.space_group_name_H-M   'P 1'
#
loop_
_entity.id
_entity.type
_entity.pdbx_description
1 polymer ?
#
loop_
_entity_poly.entity_id
_entity_poly.type
_entity_poly.pdbx_seq_one_letter_code
_entity_poly.pdbx_strand_id
1 'polypeptide(L)' 'MTPQSAEIRKKQLIHLLIQNGIYKKSKRHLYELSLTELESEYKHVRRAPEHAEA' A
#
# COMPACT_ATOMS: atom_id res chain seq x y z
N MET A 1 16.20 -12.86 -8.99
CA MET A 1 15.64 -11.90 -8.01
C MET A 1 15.59 -12.59 -6.66
N THR A 2 16.27 -12.06 -5.65
CA THR A 2 16.29 -12.68 -4.32
C THR A 2 15.00 -12.35 -3.57
N PRO A 3 14.36 -13.32 -2.88
CA PRO A 3 13.09 -13.11 -2.17
C PRO A 3 13.16 -12.00 -1.12
N GLN A 4 14.35 -11.72 -0.59
CA GLN A 4 14.61 -10.63 0.37
C GLN A 4 14.17 -9.25 -0.14
N SER A 5 14.29 -8.99 -1.45
CA SER A 5 13.95 -7.68 -2.02
C SER A 5 12.43 -7.41 -2.02
N ALA A 6 11.62 -8.46 -2.15
CA ALA A 6 10.16 -8.35 -2.15
C ALA A 6 9.63 -8.02 -0.74
N GLU A 7 10.20 -8.63 0.29
CA GLU A 7 9.83 -8.38 1.68
C GLU A 7 10.19 -6.95 2.12
N ILE A 8 11.36 -6.45 1.72
CA ILE A 8 11.77 -5.06 1.98
C ILE A 8 10.77 -4.10 1.32
N ARG A 9 10.47 -4.30 0.03
CA ARG A 9 9.46 -3.50 -0.67
C ARG A 9 8.09 -3.54 0.00
N LYS A 10 7.66 -4.73 0.46
CA LYS A 10 6.39 -4.90 1.17
C LYS A 10 6.35 -4.03 2.42
N LYS A 11 7.39 -4.09 3.26
CA LYS A 11 7.50 -3.28 4.47
C LYS A 11 7.53 -1.78 4.17
N GLN A 12 8.26 -1.37 3.13
CA GLN A 12 8.30 0.04 2.71
C GLN A 12 6.93 0.56 2.29
N LEU A 13 6.17 -0.20 1.50
CA LEU A 13 4.81 0.17 1.10
C LEU A 13 3.87 0.27 2.29
N ILE A 14 3.95 -0.65 3.25
CA ILE A 14 3.16 -0.60 4.48
C ILE A 14 3.45 0.68 5.25
N HIS A 15 4.73 1.02 5.46
CA HIS A 15 5.11 2.27 6.13
C HIS A 15 4.59 3.51 5.39
N LEU A 16 4.72 3.55 4.06
CA LEU A 16 4.24 4.67 3.25
C LEU A 16 2.72 4.83 3.35
N LEU A 17 1.96 3.73 3.30
CA LEU A 17 0.51 3.75 3.46
C LEU A 17 0.11 4.24 4.86
N ILE A 18 0.80 3.76 5.90
CA ILE A 18 0.58 4.23 7.28
C ILE A 18 0.87 5.73 7.41
N GLN A 19 1.94 6.23 6.80
CA GLN A 19 2.26 7.67 6.79
C GLN A 19 1.19 8.50 6.05
N ASN A 20 0.47 7.91 5.10
CA ASN A 20 -0.68 8.54 4.44
C ASN A 20 -2.00 8.36 5.22
N GLY A 21 -1.96 7.85 6.45
CA GLY A 21 -3.15 7.63 7.29
C GLY A 21 -3.94 6.37 6.95
N ILE A 22 -3.39 5.47 6.13
CA ILE A 22 -4.03 4.21 5.75
C ILE A 22 -3.42 3.09 6.57
N TYR A 23 -4.22 2.49 7.44
CA TYR A 23 -3.78 1.44 8.37
C TYR A 23 -4.33 0.05 8.00
N LYS A 24 -5.40 -0.01 7.20
CA LYS A 24 -6.11 -1.23 6.82
C LYS A 24 -6.89 -1.01 5.52
N LYS A 25 -7.04 -2.06 4.72
CA LYS A 25 -7.84 -2.08 3.48
C LYS A 25 -8.93 -3.13 3.61
N SER A 26 -10.19 -2.77 3.33
CA SER A 26 -11.33 -3.70 3.35
C SER A 26 -11.36 -4.62 4.57
N LYS A 27 -11.15 -4.05 5.76
CA LYS A 27 -11.10 -4.74 7.07
C LYS A 27 -9.89 -5.66 7.30
N ARG A 28 -8.97 -5.79 6.35
CA ARG A 28 -7.70 -6.52 6.53
C ARG A 28 -6.55 -5.58 6.83
N HIS A 29 -5.64 -6.01 7.69
CA HIS A 29 -4.42 -5.25 8.00
C HIS A 29 -3.49 -5.20 6.79
N LEU A 30 -2.73 -4.11 6.64
CA LEU A 30 -1.76 -3.97 5.55
C LEU A 30 -0.73 -5.11 5.49
N TYR A 31 -0.42 -5.71 6.64
CA TYR A 31 0.49 -6.87 6.72
C TYR A 31 -0.10 -8.14 6.09
N GLU A 32 -1.43 -8.28 6.11
CA GLU A 32 -2.16 -9.39 5.51
C GLU A 32 -2.33 -9.25 3.99
N LEU A 33 -2.11 -8.04 3.46
CA LEU A 33 -2.17 -7.78 2.03
C LEU A 33 -0.96 -8.35 1.30
N SER A 34 -1.15 -8.73 0.04
CA SER A 34 -0.05 -9.11 -0.85
C SER A 34 0.75 -7.89 -1.31
N LEU A 35 1.99 -8.09 -1.77
CA LEU A 35 2.82 -7.00 -2.30
C LEU A 35 2.10 -6.22 -3.41
N THR A 36 1.47 -6.93 -4.35
CA THR A 36 0.70 -6.36 -5.46
C THR A 36 -0.48 -5.51 -4.96
N GLU A 37 -1.15 -5.92 -3.88
CA GLU A 37 -2.25 -5.16 -3.30
C GLU A 37 -1.75 -3.87 -2.67
N LEU A 38 -0.65 -3.93 -1.93
CA LEU A 38 0.01 -2.75 -1.33
C LEU A 38 0.50 -1.77 -2.40
N GLU A 39 1.07 -2.28 -3.50
CA GLU A 39 1.48 -1.44 -4.65
C GLU A 39 0.28 -0.76 -5.31
N SER A 40 -0.83 -1.48 -5.47
CA SER A 40 -2.05 -0.93 -6.05
C SER A 40 -2.63 0.17 -5.16
N GLU A 41 -2.69 -0.03 -3.84
CA GLU A 41 -3.13 1.00 -2.90
C GLU A 41 -2.21 2.21 -2.93
N TYR A 42 -0.90 1.99 -2.86
CA TYR A 42 0.06 3.08 -2.88
C TYR A 42 -0.03 3.88 -4.18
N LYS A 43 -0.28 3.21 -5.31
CA LYS A 43 -0.54 3.86 -6.59
C LYS A 43 -1.84 4.65 -6.56
N HIS A 44 -2.90 4.13 -5.95
CA HIS A 44 -4.17 4.84 -5.76
C HIS A 44 -3.98 6.12 -4.94
N VAL A 45 -3.26 6.02 -3.82
CA VAL A 45 -2.94 7.15 -2.93
C VAL A 45 -2.08 8.19 -3.65
N ARG A 46 -1.03 7.76 -4.37
CA ARG A 46 -0.19 8.66 -5.17
C ARG A 46 -0.91 9.30 -6.35
N ARG A 47 -1.94 8.65 -6.91
CA ARG A 47 -2.70 9.17 -8.07
C ARG A 47 -3.86 10.07 -7.69
N ALA A 48 -4.14 10.26 -6.41
CA ALA A 48 -5.15 11.21 -5.98
C ALA A 48 -4.47 12.52 -5.55
N PRO A 49 -4.37 13.55 -6.42
CA PRO A 49 -4.33 14.91 -5.93
C PRO A 49 -5.69 15.30 -5.34
N GLU A 50 -6.82 15.02 -5.99
CA GLU A 50 -8.13 15.50 -5.54
C GLU A 50 -9.23 14.77 -6.36
N HIS A 51 -10.36 14.45 -5.69
CA HIS A 51 -11.71 14.16 -6.23
C HIS A 51 -11.88 13.32 -7.52
N ALA A 52 -12.53 12.16 -7.37
CA ALA A 52 -13.50 11.67 -8.35
C ALA A 52 -14.72 11.09 -7.61
N GLU A 53 -15.42 11.99 -6.93
CA GLU A 53 -16.85 11.84 -6.66
C GLU A 53 -17.55 12.77 -7.66
N ALA A 54 -18.18 12.18 -8.68
CA ALA A 54 -19.30 12.69 -9.49
C ALA A 54 -19.60 11.68 -10.61
#